data_AF-A0A535TBG5-F1
#
_entry.id   AF-A0A535TBG5-F1
#
_cell.length_a   1.000
_cell.length_b   1.000
_cell.length_c   1.000
_cell.angle_alpha   90.00
_cell.angle_beta   90.00
_cell.angle_gamma   90.00
#
_symmetry.space_group_name_H-M   'P 1'
#
loop_
_entity.id
_entity.type
_entity.pdbx_description
1 polymer ?
#
loop_
_entity_poly.entity_id
_entity_poly.type
_entity_poly.pdbx_seq_one_letter_code
_entity_poly.pdbx_strand_id
1 'polypeptide(L)'
;MASPPKEREVKLGAGPAFHLPSLDGVVEGAIVQSPEVLRLETVYHDTPDLRLARWGVSLRHRGGEGWTLKLSPLPSSASRPDLLERTELN
;
A
#
# COMPACT_ATOMS: atom_id res chain seq x y z
N MET A 1 19.01 4.94 15.42
CA MET A 1 17.63 4.52 15.12
C MET A 1 17.58 4.06 13.67
N ALA A 2 16.88 2.97 13.36
CA ALA A 2 16.73 2.50 11.98
C ALA A 2 15.85 3.50 11.19
N SER A 3 16.09 3.63 9.88
CA SER A 3 15.21 4.42 9.01
C SER A 3 13.81 3.78 8.97
N PRO A 4 12.73 4.57 8.91
CA PRO A 4 11.39 4.03 8.74
C PRO A 4 11.30 3.25 7.42
N PRO A 5 10.48 2.19 7.36
CA PRO A 5 10.33 1.39 6.16
C PRO A 5 9.82 2.24 4.99
N LYS A 6 10.38 1.98 3.81
CA LYS A 6 9.89 2.52 2.54
C LYS A 6 9.03 1.47 1.88
N GLU A 7 7.78 1.83 1.62
CA GLU A 7 6.87 1.03 0.81
C GLU A 7 7.02 1.44 -0.65
N ARG A 8 7.07 0.46 -1.55
CA ARG A 8 7.09 0.65 -3.01
C ARG A 8 6.01 -0.23 -3.62
N GLU A 9 5.06 0.40 -4.32
CA GLU A 9 3.90 -0.30 -4.88
C GLU A 9 3.50 0.20 -6.27
N VAL A 10 2.85 -0.67 -7.04
CA VAL A 10 2.11 -0.34 -8.27
C VAL A 10 0.67 -0.79 -8.08
N LYS A 11 -0.29 0.07 -8.37
CA LYS A 11 -1.72 -0.25 -8.30
C LYS A 11 -2.26 -0.49 -9.69
N LEU A 12 -2.86 -1.66 -9.90
CA LEU A 12 -3.47 -2.06 -11.16
C LEU A 12 -4.98 -2.13 -10.99
N GLY A 13 -5.74 -1.57 -11.94
CA GLY A 13 -7.20 -1.68 -11.94
C GLY A 13 -7.63 -3.09 -12.32
N ALA A 14 -8.46 -3.72 -11.48
CA ALA A 14 -9.07 -5.01 -11.75
C ALA A 14 -10.58 -4.83 -11.99
N GLY A 15 -11.04 -5.15 -13.21
CA GLY A 15 -12.47 -5.15 -13.52
C GLY A 15 -13.21 -6.36 -12.93
N PRO A 16 -14.56 -6.40 -12.99
CA PRO A 16 -15.35 -7.49 -12.37
C PRO A 16 -15.05 -8.89 -12.91
N ALA A 17 -14.56 -9.01 -14.15
CA ALA A 17 -14.18 -10.28 -14.77
C ALA A 17 -12.70 -10.66 -14.54
N PHE A 18 -11.95 -9.86 -13.78
CA PHE A 18 -10.55 -10.12 -13.52
C PHE A 18 -10.37 -11.38 -12.67
N HIS A 19 -9.46 -12.23 -13.12
CA HIS A 19 -8.94 -13.35 -12.35
C HIS A 19 -7.44 -13.18 -12.26
N LEU A 20 -6.86 -13.39 -11.08
CA LEU A 20 -5.41 -13.34 -10.92
C LEU A 20 -4.78 -14.41 -11.82
N PRO A 21 -3.88 -14.05 -12.76
CA PRO A 21 -3.19 -15.06 -13.56
C PRO A 21 -2.31 -15.93 -12.65
N SER A 22 -1.96 -17.13 -13.12
CA SER A 22 -0.93 -17.93 -12.45
C SER A 22 0.34 -17.08 -12.31
N LEU A 23 0.89 -17.07 -11.09
CA LEU A 23 2.15 -16.39 -10.77
C LEU A 23 3.33 -17.38 -10.77
N ASP A 24 3.10 -18.62 -11.21
CA ASP A 24 4.13 -19.66 -11.21
C ASP A 24 5.28 -19.27 -12.14
N GLY A 25 6.50 -19.34 -11.63
CA GLY A 25 7.70 -19.01 -12.41
C GLY A 25 7.88 -17.52 -12.76
N VAL A 26 7.04 -16.61 -12.25
CA VAL A 26 7.21 -15.16 -12.46
C VAL A 26 8.47 -14.63 -11.76
N VAL A 27 8.81 -15.19 -10.61
CA VAL A 27 10.04 -14.89 -9.86
C VAL A 27 10.84 -16.18 -9.68
N GLU A 28 12.09 -16.17 -10.15
CA GLU A 28 12.98 -17.33 -10.04
C GLU A 28 13.21 -17.72 -8.58
N GLY A 29 13.05 -19.01 -8.27
CA GLY A 29 13.20 -19.54 -6.90
C GLY A 29 12.04 -19.24 -5.95
N ALA A 30 11.00 -18.50 -6.38
CA ALA A 30 9.80 -18.31 -5.59
C ALA A 30 8.78 -19.43 -5.82
N ILE A 31 8.10 -19.85 -4.75
CA ILE A 31 7.00 -20.82 -4.82
C ILE A 31 5.70 -20.08 -4.55
N VAL A 32 4.74 -20.22 -5.46
CA VAL A 32 3.40 -19.67 -5.27
C VAL A 32 2.68 -20.48 -4.19
N GLN A 33 2.16 -19.80 -3.17
CA GLN A 33 1.29 -20.41 -2.18
C GLN A 33 -0.18 -20.22 -2.56
N SER A 34 -1.02 -21.18 -2.16
CA SER A 34 -2.47 -21.04 -2.32
C SER A 34 -2.95 -19.76 -1.65
N PRO A 35 -3.70 -18.90 -2.37
CA PRO A 35 -4.14 -17.63 -1.80
C PRO A 35 -5.11 -17.88 -0.65
N GLU A 36 -4.82 -17.29 0.50
CA GLU A 36 -5.80 -17.15 1.57
C GLU A 36 -6.70 -15.94 1.28
N VAL A 37 -8.02 -16.13 1.38
CA VAL A 37 -8.96 -15.02 1.25
C VAL A 37 -9.10 -14.34 2.60
N LEU A 38 -8.43 -13.18 2.75
CA LEU A 38 -8.54 -12.35 3.94
C LEU A 38 -9.62 -11.28 3.78
N ARG A 39 -10.44 -11.11 4.83
CA ARG A 39 -11.34 -9.96 4.96
C ARG A 39 -10.65 -8.89 5.81
N LEU A 40 -10.27 -7.78 5.16
CA LEU A 40 -9.59 -6.68 5.83
C LEU A 40 -10.57 -5.52 6.09
N GLU A 41 -10.70 -5.12 7.34
CA GLU A 41 -11.47 -3.93 7.75
C GLU A 41 -10.52 -2.82 8.18
N THR A 42 -10.67 -1.64 7.60
CA THR A 42 -9.75 -0.51 7.80
C THR A 42 -10.54 0.77 8.06
N VAL A 43 -10.24 1.44 9.17
CA VAL A 43 -10.79 2.75 9.51
C VAL A 43 -9.75 3.82 9.19
N TYR A 44 -10.14 4.81 8.41
CA TYR A 44 -9.30 5.97 8.10
C TYR A 44 -9.69 7.14 8.99
N HIS A 45 -8.68 7.81 9.53
CA HIS A 45 -8.84 8.95 10.42
C HIS A 45 -8.29 10.21 9.76
N ASP A 46 -9.05 11.30 9.84
CA ASP A 46 -8.65 12.62 9.37
C ASP A 46 -9.35 13.69 10.24
N THR A 47 -8.99 14.94 10.04
CA THR A 47 -9.69 16.09 10.62
C THR A 47 -10.95 16.42 9.81
N PRO A 48 -11.92 17.18 10.36
CA PRO A 48 -13.12 17.57 9.61
C PRO A 48 -12.84 18.32 8.30
N ASP A 49 -11.72 19.04 8.21
CA ASP A 49 -11.25 19.75 7.00
C ASP A 49 -10.40 18.88 6.04
N LEU A 50 -10.27 17.57 6.32
CA LEU A 50 -9.49 16.58 5.56
C LEU A 50 -8.02 16.97 5.41
N ARG A 51 -7.41 17.42 6.51
CA ARG A 51 -6.06 18.00 6.50
C ARG A 51 -4.99 17.00 6.07
N LEU A 52 -5.09 15.73 6.48
CA LEU A 52 -4.11 14.71 6.09
C LEU A 52 -4.23 14.40 4.60
N ALA A 53 -5.45 14.15 4.12
CA ALA A 53 -5.70 13.86 2.71
C ALA A 53 -5.24 14.99 1.78
N ARG A 54 -5.47 16.25 2.16
CA ARG A 54 -5.00 17.43 1.40
C ARG A 54 -3.50 17.47 1.21
N TRP A 55 -2.74 16.89 2.14
CA TRP A 55 -1.29 16.82 2.06
C TRP A 55 -0.80 15.52 1.42
N GLY A 56 -1.68 14.60 1.03
CA GLY A 56 -1.29 13.28 0.52
C GLY A 56 -0.87 12.28 1.61
N VAL A 57 -1.23 12.56 2.86
CA VAL A 57 -0.97 11.71 4.03
C VAL A 57 -2.21 10.87 4.35
N SER A 58 -2.03 9.64 4.82
CA SER A 58 -3.14 8.81 5.31
C SER A 58 -2.82 8.17 6.66
N LEU A 59 -3.72 8.33 7.62
CA LEU A 59 -3.70 7.63 8.91
C LEU A 59 -4.82 6.58 8.92
N ARG A 60 -4.49 5.33 9.25
CA ARG A 60 -5.48 4.25 9.36
C ARG A 60 -5.23 3.36 10.57
N HIS A 61 -6.29 2.75 11.05
CA HIS A 61 -6.23 1.59 11.93
C HIS A 61 -6.86 0.39 11.22
N ARG A 62 -6.20 -0.77 11.28
CA ARG A 62 -6.71 -2.02 10.71
C ARG A 62 -6.63 -3.13 11.76
N GLY A 63 -7.73 -3.86 11.93
CA GLY A 63 -7.78 -4.98 12.86
C GLY A 63 -6.70 -6.02 12.55
N GLY A 64 -5.94 -6.43 13.56
CA GLY A 64 -4.83 -7.38 13.40
C GLY A 64 -3.49 -6.77 12.94
N GLU A 65 -3.50 -5.58 12.33
CA GLU A 65 -2.27 -4.87 11.87
C GLU A 65 -1.94 -3.63 12.72
N GLY A 66 -2.92 -3.03 13.38
CA GLY A 66 -2.73 -1.85 14.23
C GLY A 66 -2.80 -0.54 13.44
N TRP A 67 -2.02 0.45 13.88
CA TRP A 67 -1.99 1.78 13.28
C TRP A 67 -0.97 1.85 12.15
N THR A 68 -1.28 2.63 11.12
CA THR A 68 -0.34 2.94 10.04
C THR A 68 -0.48 4.40 9.63
N LEU A 69 0.63 5.12 9.57
CA LEU A 69 0.75 6.44 8.96
C LEU A 69 1.58 6.36 7.68
N LYS A 70 0.99 6.73 6.54
CA LYS A 70 1.71 6.87 5.28
C LYS A 70 1.93 8.34 4.98
N LEU A 71 3.20 8.72 4.80
CA LEU A 71 3.59 10.09 4.48
C LEU A 71 3.57 10.32 2.97
N SER A 72 3.46 11.58 2.58
CA SER A 72 3.49 12.01 1.19
C SER A 72 4.85 11.67 0.55
N PRO A 73 4.87 11.23 -0.72
CA PRO A 73 6.11 11.01 -1.44
C PRO A 73 6.95 12.29 -1.47
N LEU A 74 8.28 12.15 -1.33
CA LEU A 74 9.20 13.27 -1.52
C LEU A 74 9.20 13.68 -3.00
N PRO A 75 9.29 14.99 -3.31
CA PRO A 75 9.20 15.50 -4.69
C PRO A 75 10.37 15.10 -5.61
N SER A 76 11.33 14.29 -5.15
CA SER A 76 12.62 14.07 -5.82
C SER A 76 12.86 12.66 -6.36
N SER A 77 11.87 11.76 -6.39
CA SER A 77 12.01 10.55 -7.22
C SER A 77 11.49 10.88 -8.61
N ALA A 78 12.26 10.55 -9.65
CA ALA A 78 11.75 10.55 -11.02
C ALA A 78 10.54 9.63 -11.05
N SER A 79 9.34 10.19 -10.91
CA SER A 79 8.13 9.42 -10.68
C SER A 79 7.79 8.72 -12.00
N ARG A 80 7.96 7.40 -12.02
CA ARG A 80 7.16 6.62 -12.95
C ARG A 80 5.71 6.86 -12.54
N PRO A 81 4.82 7.26 -13.46
CA PRO A 81 3.45 7.65 -13.10
C PRO A 81 2.70 6.57 -12.32
N ASP A 82 3.06 5.31 -12.52
CA ASP A 82 2.38 4.15 -11.94
C ASP A 82 3.05 3.62 -10.65
N LEU A 83 4.21 4.18 -10.27
CA LEU A 83 4.97 3.74 -9.11
C LEU A 83 4.80 4.71 -7.95
N LEU A 84 4.29 4.19 -6.83
CA LEU A 84 4.18 4.93 -5.58
C LEU A 84 5.24 4.48 -4.58
N GLU A 85 6.04 5.44 -4.10
CA GLU A 85 7.02 5.24 -3.03
C GLU A 85 6.70 6.13 -1.85
N ARG A 86 6.46 5.55 -0.66
CA ARG A 86 6.08 6.30 0.55
C ARG A 86 6.77 5.77 1.79
N THR A 87 6.98 6.66 2.74
CA THR A 87 7.43 6.29 4.08
C THR A 87 6.22 5.84 4.89
N GLU A 88 6.34 4.68 5.54
CA GLU A 88 5.32 4.09 6.40
C GLU A 88 5.81 4.06 7.86
N LEU A 89 4.94 4.45 8.80
CA LEU A 89 5.17 4.35 10.25
C LEU A 89 4.07 3.49 10.86
N ASN A 90 4.43 2.57 11.75
CA ASN A 90 3.54 1.64 12.47
C ASN A 90 3.63 1.85 13.98
#